data_AF-A0A5P0YVQ4-F1
#
_entry.id   AF-A0A5P0YVQ4-F1
#
_cell.length_a   1.000
_cell.length_b   1.000
_cell.length_c   1.000
_cell.angle_alpha   90.00
_cell.angle_beta   90.00
_cell.angle_gamma   90.00
#
_symmetry.space_group_name_H-M   'P 1'
#
loop_
_entity.id
_entity.type
_entity.pdbx_description
1 polymer ?
#
loop_
_entity_poly.entity_id
_entity_poly.type
_entity_poly.pdbx_seq_one_letter_code
_entity_poly.pdbx_strand_id
1 'polypeptide(L)' 'MTDTTPEHPDVGTLAIDHRCGRLGVVMGRTGPYVQLRPEGGGKEWDVPVGDVRSATTNDVLHLRVREINKLSESRW' A
#
# COMPACT_ATOMS: atom_id res chain seq x y z
N MET A 1 -13.41 2.96 -28.29
CA MET A 1 -12.19 2.22 -27.91
C MET A 1 -11.68 2.84 -26.63
N THR A 2 -12.16 2.38 -25.49
CA THR A 2 -11.60 2.77 -24.18
C THR A 2 -10.56 1.72 -23.83
N ASP A 3 -9.28 2.08 -23.94
CA ASP A 3 -8.21 1.32 -23.33
C ASP A 3 -8.36 1.52 -21.81
N THR A 4 -9.09 0.64 -21.16
CA THR A 4 -9.15 0.59 -19.69
C THR A 4 -7.93 -0.21 -19.24
N THR A 5 -6.73 0.34 -19.43
CA THR A 5 -5.56 -0.14 -18.69
C THR A 5 -5.93 -0.03 -17.21
N PRO A 6 -5.86 -1.11 -16.41
CA PRO A 6 -6.16 -1.01 -14.99
C PRO A 6 -5.30 0.11 -14.41
N GLU A 7 -5.95 1.12 -13.85
CA GLU A 7 -5.29 2.29 -13.31
C GLU A 7 -4.48 1.86 -12.07
N HIS A 8 -3.18 1.69 -12.26
CA HIS A 8 -2.28 1.32 -11.18
C HIS A 8 -1.94 2.56 -10.37
N PRO A 9 -1.66 2.41 -9.06
CA PRO A 9 -1.28 3.53 -8.22
C PRO A 9 -0.04 4.25 -8.76
N ASP A 10 -0.08 5.58 -8.76
CA ASP A 10 1.03 6.42 -9.22
C ASP A 10 2.24 6.32 -8.28
N VAL A 11 3.44 6.40 -8.83
CA VAL A 11 4.69 6.48 -8.04
C VAL A 11 4.65 7.68 -7.11
N GLY A 12 5.06 7.47 -5.85
CA GLY A 12 5.03 8.46 -4.78
C GLY A 12 3.69 8.55 -4.04
N THR A 13 2.64 7.85 -4.49
CA THR A 13 1.36 7.81 -3.78
C THR A 13 1.30 6.67 -2.77
N LEU A 14 0.37 6.77 -1.81
CA LEU A 14 0.10 5.69 -0.87
C LEU A 14 -0.82 4.66 -1.52
N ALA A 15 -0.45 3.39 -1.34
CA ALA A 15 -1.23 2.25 -1.77
C ALA A 15 -1.34 1.21 -0.65
N ILE A 16 -2.36 0.37 -0.74
CA ILE A 16 -2.64 -0.71 0.19
C ILE A 16 -2.31 -2.03 -0.49
N ASP A 17 -1.52 -2.86 0.18
CA ASP A 17 -1.39 -4.28 -0.13
C ASP A 17 -2.55 -5.03 0.52
N HIS A 18 -3.52 -5.48 -0.26
CA HIS A 18 -4.72 -6.15 0.23
C HIS A 18 -4.44 -7.50 0.89
N ARG A 19 -3.31 -8.14 0.57
CA ARG A 19 -2.95 -9.47 1.11
C ARG A 19 -2.65 -9.39 2.61
N CYS A 20 -2.14 -8.25 3.08
CA CYS A 20 -1.72 -8.06 4.45
C CYS A 20 -2.31 -6.80 5.13
N GLY A 21 -3.05 -5.98 4.40
CA GLY A 21 -3.65 -4.75 4.90
C GLY A 21 -2.61 -3.68 5.28
N ARG A 22 -1.44 -3.69 4.62
CA ARG A 22 -0.33 -2.77 4.91
C ARG A 22 -0.32 -1.61 3.93
N LEU A 23 -0.04 -0.41 4.44
CA LEU A 23 0.21 0.78 3.63
C LEU A 23 1.68 0.86 3.21
N GLY A 24 1.90 1.34 1.98
CA GLY A 24 3.23 1.69 1.49
C GLY A 24 3.17 2.76 0.41
N VAL A 25 4.29 3.48 0.25
CA VAL A 25 4.52 4.41 -0.84
C VAL A 25 4.91 3.61 -2.07
N VAL A 26 4.28 3.91 -3.21
CA VAL A 26 4.58 3.29 -4.50
C VAL A 26 5.95 3.79 -4.97
N MET A 27 6.89 2.87 -5.16
CA MET A 27 8.24 3.17 -5.62
C MET A 27 8.39 3.01 -7.13
N GLY A 28 7.61 2.12 -7.72
CA GLY A 28 7.73 1.78 -9.13
C GLY A 28 6.94 0.51 -9.48
N ARG A 29 7.07 0.09 -10.74
CA ARG A 29 6.43 -1.11 -11.27
C ARG A 29 7.46 -1.93 -12.02
N THR A 30 7.49 -3.23 -11.74
CA THR A 30 8.41 -4.18 -12.37
C THR A 30 7.65 -5.43 -12.74
N GLY A 31 7.44 -5.65 -14.05
CA GLY A 31 6.65 -6.77 -14.54
C GLY A 31 5.22 -6.76 -13.97
N PRO A 32 4.73 -7.88 -13.39
CA PRO A 32 3.38 -7.96 -12.83
C PRO A 32 3.27 -7.42 -11.40
N TYR A 33 4.29 -6.69 -10.91
CA TYR A 33 4.37 -6.23 -9.54
C TYR A 33 4.47 -4.70 -9.44
N VAL A 34 3.86 -4.17 -8.36
CA VAL A 34 4.09 -2.83 -7.84
C VAL A 34 5.02 -2.95 -6.64
N GLN A 35 6.07 -2.12 -6.61
CA GLN A 35 6.99 -2.04 -5.48
C GLN A 35 6.47 -1.00 -4.48
N LEU A 36 6.26 -1.43 -3.24
CA LEU A 36 5.87 -0.57 -2.14
C LEU A 36 7.01 -0.46 -1.13
N ARG A 37 7.09 0.68 -0.43
CA ARG A 37 8.02 0.94 0.67
C ARG A 37 7.26 1.50 1.88
N PRO A 38 7.67 1.22 3.13
CA PRO A 38 7.03 1.86 4.27
C PRO A 38 7.28 3.36 4.25
N GLU A 39 6.33 4.18 4.70
CA GLU A 39 6.44 5.65 4.69
C GLU A 39 7.66 6.17 5.47
N GLY A 40 8.01 5.52 6.58
CA GLY A 40 9.20 5.84 7.39
C GLY A 40 10.52 5.32 6.82
N GLY A 41 10.51 4.75 5.61
CA GLY A 41 11.64 4.03 5.04
C GLY A 41 11.69 2.56 5.49
N GLY A 42 12.66 1.82 4.95
CA GLY A 42 12.80 0.39 5.17
C GLY A 42 12.79 -0.41 3.87
N LYS A 43 12.67 -1.73 4.00
CA LYS A 43 12.76 -2.66 2.87
C LYS A 43 11.53 -2.55 1.97
N GLU A 44 11.76 -2.40 0.67
CA GLU A 44 10.72 -2.49 -0.35
C GLU A 44 10.16 -3.91 -0.44
N TRP A 45 8.90 -4.03 -0.85
CA TRP A 45 8.27 -5.31 -1.14
C TRP A 45 7.42 -5.25 -2.41
N ASP A 46 7.32 -6.40 -3.07
CA ASP A 46 6.54 -6.56 -4.29
C ASP A 46 5.08 -6.96 -3.96
N VAL A 47 4.14 -6.30 -4.64
CA VAL A 47 2.71 -6.59 -4.56
C VAL A 47 2.19 -6.89 -5.96
N PRO A 48 1.49 -8.01 -6.18
CA PRO A 48 0.83 -8.27 -7.46
C PRO A 48 -0.08 -7.09 -7.83
N VAL A 49 -0.08 -6.70 -9.10
CA VAL A 49 -0.87 -5.56 -9.58
C VAL A 49 -2.38 -5.67 -9.31
N GLY A 50 -2.92 -6.88 -9.13
CA GLY A 50 -4.32 -7.11 -8.76
C GLY A 50 -4.62 -7.03 -7.26
N ASP A 51 -3.58 -7.03 -6.42
CA ASP A 51 -3.68 -7.00 -4.96
C ASP A 51 -3.30 -5.62 -4.37
N VAL A 52 -3.12 -4.62 -5.23
CA VAL A 52 -2.70 -3.27 -4.86
C VAL A 52 -3.68 -2.24 -5.39
N ARG A 53 -4.04 -1.27 -4.55
CA ARG A 53 -4.82 -0.11 -4.95
C ARG A 53 -4.35 1.16 -4.25
N SER A 54 -4.67 2.30 -4.83
CA SER A 54 -4.46 3.59 -4.19
C SER A 54 -5.23 3.67 -2.88
N ALA A 55 -4.56 4.18 -1.85
CA ALA A 55 -5.16 4.41 -0.55
C ALA A 55 -5.99 5.70 -0.59
N THR A 56 -7.23 5.63 -0.11
CA THR A 56 -8.00 6.84 0.16
C THR A 56 -7.54 7.45 1.49
N THR A 57 -7.87 8.72 1.72
CA THR A 57 -7.61 9.38 3.01
C THR A 57 -8.23 8.61 4.19
N ASN A 58 -9.42 8.02 4.00
CA ASN A 58 -10.08 7.21 5.03
C ASN A 58 -9.29 5.93 5.32
N ASP A 59 -8.83 5.23 4.28
CA ASP A 59 -8.00 4.04 4.44
C ASP A 59 -6.73 4.35 5.23
N VAL A 60 -6.05 5.45 4.86
CA VAL A 60 -4.81 5.88 5.52
C VAL A 60 -5.05 6.10 7.01
N LEU A 61 -6.09 6.86 7.37
CA LEU A 61 -6.42 7.11 8.76
C LEU A 61 -6.75 5.82 9.51
N HIS A 62 -7.64 5.00 8.94
CA HIS A 62 -8.13 3.80 9.58
C HIS A 62 -7.03 2.75 9.80
N LEU A 63 -6.17 2.51 8.80
CA LEU A 63 -5.08 1.56 8.92
C LEU A 63 -3.99 2.04 9.90
N ARG A 64 -3.68 3.34 9.94
CA ARG A 64 -2.75 3.90 10.93
C ARG A 64 -3.27 3.76 12.36
N VAL A 65 -4.54 4.05 12.60
CA VAL A 65 -5.16 3.86 13.92
C VAL A 65 -5.11 2.39 14.32
N ARG A 66 -5.43 1.46 13.41
CA ARG A 66 -5.32 0.01 13.66
C ARG A 66 -3.89 -0.41 14.02
N GLU A 67 -2.88 0.12 13.32
CA GLU A 67 -1.47 -0.16 13.61
C GLU A 67 -1.10 0.27 15.03
N ILE A 68 -1.46 1.51 15.41
CA ILE A 68 -1.20 2.06 16.74
C ILE A 68 -1.90 1.22 17.82
N ASN A 69 -3.16 0.84 17.60
CA ASN A 69 -3.90 0.00 18.56
C ASN A 69 -3.22 -1.37 18.75
N LYS A 70 -2.81 -2.04 17.67
CA LYS A 70 -2.07 -3.32 17.75
C LYS A 70 -0.78 -3.20 18.55
N LEU A 71 -0.02 -2.12 18.33
CA LEU A 71 1.21 -1.85 19.08
C LEU A 71 0.93 -1.55 20.56
N SER A 72 -0.19 -0.92 20.88
CA SER A 72 -0.62 -0.68 22.26
C SER A 72 -1.01 -1.97 22.96
N GLU A 73 -1.79 -2.83 22.31
CA GLU A 73 -2.23 -4.12 22.87
C GLU A 73 -1.07 -5.08 23.11
N SER A 74 -0.01 -5.01 22.29
CA SER A 74 1.19 -5.84 22.47
C SER A 74 2.10 -5.36 23.63
N ARG A 75 1.75 -4.25 24.30
CA ARG A 75 2.56 -3.60 25.33
C ARG A 75 2.03 -3.83 26.77
N TRP A 76 1.02 -4.69 26.92
CA TRP A 76 0.42 -5.12 28.19
C TRP A 76 0.39 -6.65 28.26
#